data_AF-A0A540K5M5-F1
#
_entry.id   AF-A0A540K5M5-F1
#
_cell.length_a   1.000
_cell.length_b   1.000
_cell.length_c   1.000
_cell.angle_alpha   90.00
_cell.angle_beta   90.00
_cell.angle_gamma   90.00
#
_symmetry.space_group_name_H-M   'P 1'
#
loop_
_entity.id
_entity.type
_entity.pdbx_description
1 polymer ?
#
loop_
_entity_poly.entity_id
_entity_poly.type
_entity_poly.pdbx_seq_one_letter_code
_entity_poly.pdbx_strand_id
1 'polypeptide(L)'
;MQGSFVYELLKDIGFEESKLKAVNSMEESDEALSKGSGRGGIAAVIDETPNMKLFVAKYCSKYTMIGPIFKTDGFGFVLPKRSPLLCDVSQAVLNVTEGEKIMKIENRWFSQGSHCEDNPTVSNNSLGLESFWGLFLIAGVASILALVIFAVSFLHNNWHILNHAEYSRASKWRRVRAMFEIFDDKDLSSHNFKSSRERDGSAGVQDEVKASPNSNWPGSPFS
;
A
#
# COMPACT_ATOMS: atom_id res chain seq x y z
N MET A 1 -37.97 12.45 -11.40
CA MET A 1 -36.56 12.87 -11.45
C MET A 1 -36.43 14.39 -11.50
N GLN A 2 -37.14 15.07 -12.41
CA GLN A 2 -37.36 16.53 -12.33
C GLN A 2 -37.91 16.91 -10.95
N GLY A 3 -37.25 17.88 -10.30
CA GLY A 3 -37.58 18.35 -8.96
C GLY A 3 -36.85 17.66 -7.80
N SER A 4 -35.95 16.70 -8.05
CA SER A 4 -35.04 16.20 -7.01
C SER A 4 -33.91 17.20 -6.77
N PHE A 5 -33.62 17.49 -5.50
CA PHE A 5 -32.47 18.33 -5.11
C PHE A 5 -31.15 17.81 -5.70
N VAL A 6 -30.93 16.48 -5.66
CA VAL A 6 -29.72 15.85 -6.22
C VAL A 6 -29.65 16.06 -7.73
N TYR A 7 -30.78 15.97 -8.42
CA TYR A 7 -30.83 16.15 -9.88
C TYR A 7 -30.42 17.58 -10.28
N GLU A 8 -30.98 18.59 -9.62
CA GLU A 8 -30.63 19.99 -9.88
C GLU A 8 -29.17 20.29 -9.51
N LEU A 9 -28.68 19.75 -8.38
CA LEU A 9 -27.27 19.89 -7.98
C LEU A 9 -26.31 19.33 -9.04
N LEU A 10 -26.60 18.15 -9.60
CA LEU A 10 -25.75 17.54 -10.62
C LEU A 10 -25.76 18.33 -11.92
N LYS A 11 -26.91 18.90 -12.29
CA LYS A 11 -27.02 19.80 -13.43
C LYS A 11 -26.20 21.08 -13.23
N ASP A 12 -26.26 21.70 -12.06
CA ASP A 12 -25.50 22.91 -11.72
C ASP A 12 -23.98 22.68 -11.73
N ILE A 13 -23.52 21.48 -11.37
CA ILE A 13 -22.10 21.10 -11.41
C ILE A 13 -21.63 20.77 -12.84
N GLY A 14 -22.56 20.64 -13.80
CA GLY A 14 -22.26 20.47 -15.23
C GLY A 14 -22.44 19.05 -15.77
N PHE A 15 -23.18 18.18 -15.08
CA PHE A 15 -23.56 16.88 -15.65
C PHE A 15 -24.64 17.05 -16.73
N GLU A 16 -24.45 16.39 -17.88
CA GLU A 16 -25.45 16.36 -18.95
C GLU A 16 -26.70 15.59 -18.51
N GLU A 17 -27.88 16.18 -18.71
CA GLU A 17 -29.17 15.58 -18.32
C GLU A 17 -29.40 14.20 -18.96
N SER A 18 -28.91 13.97 -20.19
CA SER A 18 -29.00 12.68 -20.89
C SER A 18 -28.19 11.56 -20.24
N LYS A 19 -27.25 11.89 -19.35
CA LYS A 19 -26.44 10.92 -18.59
C LYS A 19 -27.01 10.66 -17.20
N LEU A 20 -28.04 11.41 -16.77
CA LEU A 20 -28.67 11.25 -15.47
C LEU A 20 -29.82 10.23 -15.57
N LYS A 21 -29.81 9.23 -14.68
CA LYS A 21 -30.82 8.16 -14.69
C LYS A 21 -31.54 8.01 -13.34
N ALA A 22 -32.87 8.04 -13.43
CA ALA A 22 -33.86 7.51 -12.48
C ALA A 22 -33.43 6.21 -11.82
N VAL A 23 -33.10 6.21 -10.53
CA VAL A 23 -33.02 4.97 -9.75
C VAL A 23 -33.70 5.21 -8.41
N ASN A 24 -34.67 4.37 -8.05
CA ASN A 24 -35.55 4.63 -6.89
C ASN A 24 -35.40 3.61 -5.76
N SER A 25 -34.60 2.55 -5.93
CA SER A 25 -34.34 1.57 -4.88
C SER A 25 -32.87 1.13 -4.85
N MET A 26 -32.48 0.53 -3.73
CA MET A 26 -31.14 -0.04 -3.57
C MET A 26 -30.92 -1.23 -4.52
N GLU A 27 -31.95 -2.04 -4.77
CA GLU A 27 -31.88 -3.19 -5.66
C GLU A 27 -31.68 -2.76 -7.12
N GLU A 28 -32.43 -1.74 -7.56
CA GLU A 28 -32.26 -1.17 -8.89
C GLU A 28 -30.88 -0.51 -9.05
N SER A 29 -30.38 0.13 -7.99
CA SER A 29 -29.03 0.68 -7.93
C SER A 29 -27.97 -0.40 -8.09
N ASP A 30 -28.11 -1.51 -7.36
CA ASP A 30 -27.20 -2.64 -7.44
C ASP A 30 -27.18 -3.28 -8.83
N GLU A 31 -28.35 -3.51 -9.43
CA GLU A 31 -28.46 -4.05 -10.78
C GLU A 31 -27.80 -3.10 -11.81
N ALA A 32 -28.11 -1.80 -11.74
CA ALA A 32 -27.60 -0.82 -12.67
C ALA A 32 -26.08 -0.62 -12.54
N LEU A 33 -25.54 -0.60 -11.32
CA LEU A 33 -24.10 -0.53 -11.07
C LEU A 33 -23.39 -1.81 -11.53
N SER A 34 -23.96 -2.99 -11.25
CA SER A 34 -23.42 -4.28 -11.69
C SER A 34 -23.35 -4.40 -13.21
N LYS A 35 -24.33 -3.81 -13.91
CA LYS A 35 -24.34 -3.76 -15.38
C LYS A 35 -23.25 -2.84 -15.93
N GLY A 36 -22.93 -1.76 -15.21
CA GLY A 36 -21.94 -0.77 -15.61
C GLY A 36 -22.38 0.12 -16.78
N SER A 37 -21.78 1.30 -16.92
CA SER A 37 -22.13 2.28 -17.95
C SER A 37 -22.01 1.73 -19.38
N GLY A 38 -21.01 0.89 -19.65
CA GLY A 38 -20.77 0.31 -20.98
C GLY A 38 -21.86 -0.65 -21.49
N ARG A 39 -22.75 -1.14 -20.62
CA ARG A 39 -23.86 -2.04 -20.99
C ARG A 39 -25.23 -1.40 -20.73
N GLY A 40 -25.29 -0.07 -20.66
CA GLY A 40 -26.54 0.66 -20.37
C GLY A 40 -26.99 0.56 -18.91
N GLY A 41 -26.04 0.32 -18.00
CA GLY A 41 -26.18 0.54 -16.55
C GLY A 41 -25.71 1.94 -16.17
N ILE A 42 -25.21 2.08 -14.94
CA ILE A 42 -24.67 3.35 -14.41
C ILE A 42 -23.23 3.15 -13.91
N ALA A 43 -22.47 4.24 -13.85
CA ALA A 43 -21.09 4.23 -13.34
C ALA A 43 -21.03 4.57 -11.83
N ALA A 44 -21.98 5.36 -11.34
CA ALA A 44 -22.06 5.81 -9.97
C ALA A 44 -23.52 6.10 -9.59
N VAL A 45 -23.80 6.02 -8.29
CA VAL A 45 -25.05 6.49 -7.67
C VAL A 45 -24.69 7.64 -6.76
N ILE A 46 -25.52 8.69 -6.78
CA ILE A 46 -25.35 9.88 -5.97
C ILE A 46 -26.64 10.05 -5.18
N ASP A 47 -26.49 10.11 -3.86
CA ASP A 47 -27.59 10.23 -2.91
C ASP A 47 -27.05 10.72 -1.56
N GLU A 48 -27.92 10.92 -0.57
CA GLU A 48 -27.49 11.38 0.75
C GLU A 48 -26.53 10.38 1.44
N THR A 49 -25.53 10.90 2.15
CA THR A 49 -24.51 10.11 2.86
C THR A 49 -25.06 8.96 3.72
N PRO A 50 -26.12 9.12 4.56
CA PRO A 50 -26.65 7.98 5.32
C PRO A 50 -27.26 6.89 4.44
N ASN A 51 -27.91 7.24 3.32
CA ASN A 51 -28.43 6.24 2.38
C ASN A 51 -27.28 5.47 1.73
N MET A 52 -26.21 6.17 1.32
CA MET A 52 -25.04 5.54 0.71
C MET A 52 -24.23 4.71 1.72
N LYS A 53 -24.14 5.13 2.98
CA LYS A 53 -23.58 4.30 4.07
C LYS A 53 -24.36 3.00 4.23
N LEU A 54 -25.69 3.07 4.22
CA LEU A 54 -26.56 1.89 4.31
C LEU A 54 -26.43 0.99 3.07
N PHE A 55 -26.34 1.58 1.88
CA PHE A 55 -26.14 0.86 0.63
C PHE A 55 -24.82 0.09 0.63
N VAL A 56 -23.70 0.74 0.99
CA VAL A 56 -22.39 0.07 1.10
C VAL A 56 -22.41 -1.00 2.19
N ALA A 57 -23.05 -0.77 3.34
CA ALA A 57 -23.19 -1.79 4.38
C ALA A 57 -23.98 -3.01 3.88
N LYS A 58 -25.03 -2.82 3.08
CA LYS A 58 -25.84 -3.90 2.50
C LYS A 58 -25.10 -4.74 1.46
N TYR A 59 -24.27 -4.10 0.63
CA TYR A 59 -23.54 -4.76 -0.47
C TYR A 59 -22.03 -4.95 -0.20
N CYS A 60 -21.59 -4.74 1.03
CA CYS A 60 -20.26 -5.07 1.53
C CYS A 60 -19.14 -4.47 0.65
N SER A 61 -18.19 -5.30 0.22
CA SER A 61 -17.03 -4.94 -0.60
C SER A 61 -17.33 -4.70 -2.07
N LYS A 62 -18.58 -4.85 -2.52
CA LYS A 62 -18.96 -4.66 -3.92
C LYS A 62 -18.85 -3.20 -4.37
N TYR A 63 -19.09 -2.27 -3.46
CA TYR A 63 -19.10 -0.84 -3.74
C TYR A 63 -18.34 -0.06 -2.68
N THR A 64 -17.90 1.13 -3.04
CA THR A 64 -17.26 2.07 -2.14
C THR A 64 -17.72 3.48 -2.45
N MET A 65 -17.82 4.31 -1.41
CA MET A 65 -18.09 5.73 -1.60
C MET A 65 -16.80 6.43 -2.00
N ILE A 66 -16.84 7.09 -3.16
CA ILE A 66 -15.73 7.90 -3.67
C ILE A 66 -16.17 9.37 -3.76
N GLY A 67 -15.22 10.28 -3.54
CA GLY A 67 -15.52 11.72 -3.43
C GLY A 67 -15.83 12.43 -4.75
N PRO A 68 -16.22 13.72 -4.70
CA PRO A 68 -16.42 14.55 -3.50
C PRO A 68 -17.78 14.32 -2.82
N ILE A 69 -17.81 14.39 -1.49
CA ILE A 69 -19.07 14.41 -0.72
C ILE A 69 -19.53 15.86 -0.66
N PHE A 70 -20.55 16.20 -1.45
CA PHE A 70 -21.14 17.54 -1.46
C PHE A 70 -21.77 17.82 -0.09
N LYS A 71 -21.25 18.83 0.62
CA LYS A 71 -21.84 19.25 1.89
C LYS A 71 -23.08 20.06 1.61
N THR A 72 -24.21 19.58 2.11
CA THR A 72 -25.52 20.22 1.98
C THR A 72 -26.15 20.40 3.36
N ASP A 73 -27.19 21.21 3.44
CA ASP A 73 -27.96 21.39 4.67
C ASP A 73 -28.62 20.04 5.01
N GLY A 74 -28.16 19.41 6.10
CA GLY A 74 -28.54 18.04 6.46
C GLY A 74 -29.98 17.88 6.93
N PHE A 75 -30.27 16.78 7.62
CA PHE A 75 -31.61 16.50 8.15
C PHE A 75 -31.96 17.41 9.34
N GLY A 76 -33.24 17.77 9.45
CA GLY A 76 -33.75 18.61 10.53
C GLY A 76 -35.17 18.26 10.96
N PHE A 77 -35.54 18.69 12.16
CA PHE A 77 -36.89 18.57 12.68
C PHE A 77 -37.69 19.84 12.37
N VAL A 78 -38.93 19.68 11.92
CA VAL A 78 -39.80 20.81 11.56
C VAL A 78 -40.83 21.02 12.65
N LEU A 79 -40.89 22.24 13.17
CA LEU A 79 -41.86 22.67 14.18
C LEU A 79 -42.62 23.91 13.69
N PRO A 80 -43.89 24.11 14.10
CA PRO A 80 -44.62 25.34 13.82
C PRO A 80 -43.86 26.56 14.35
N LYS A 81 -43.99 27.69 13.64
CA LYS A 81 -43.41 28.96 14.12
C LYS A 81 -43.94 29.28 15.52
N ARG A 82 -43.03 29.68 16.42
CA ARG A 82 -43.29 29.99 17.83
C ARG A 82 -43.74 28.77 18.67
N SER A 83 -43.40 27.55 18.22
CA SER A 83 -43.60 26.36 19.04
C SER A 83 -42.81 26.48 20.36
N PRO A 84 -43.43 26.26 21.53
CA PRO A 84 -42.73 26.27 22.81
C PRO A 84 -41.70 25.12 22.92
N LEU A 85 -41.83 24.08 22.09
CA LEU A 85 -40.96 22.90 22.09
C LEU A 85 -39.63 23.12 21.35
N LEU A 86 -39.47 24.24 20.64
CA LEU A 86 -38.28 24.46 19.79
C LEU A 86 -36.98 24.40 20.59
N CYS A 87 -36.94 25.08 21.74
CA CYS A 87 -35.75 25.10 22.59
C CYS A 87 -35.44 23.71 23.13
N ASP A 88 -36.45 23.02 23.67
CA ASP A 88 -36.30 21.69 24.27
C ASP A 88 -35.82 20.66 23.25
N VAL A 89 -36.41 20.64 22.05
CA VAL A 89 -36.01 19.72 20.97
C VAL A 89 -34.61 20.04 20.49
N SER A 90 -34.27 21.33 20.30
CA SER A 90 -32.92 21.72 19.84
C SER A 90 -31.86 21.33 20.86
N GLN A 91 -32.12 21.53 22.16
CA GLN A 91 -31.23 21.11 23.23
C GLN A 91 -31.11 19.58 23.33
N ALA A 92 -32.21 18.85 23.15
CA ALA A 92 -32.19 17.39 23.12
C ALA A 92 -31.36 16.86 21.95
N VAL A 93 -31.48 17.47 20.76
CA VAL A 93 -30.67 17.13 19.59
C VAL A 93 -29.19 17.35 19.90
N LEU A 94 -28.80 18.52 20.40
CA LEU A 94 -27.42 18.82 20.78
C LEU A 94 -26.86 17.80 21.77
N ASN A 95 -27.61 17.49 22.83
CA ASN A 95 -27.23 16.50 23.83
C ASN A 95 -27.03 15.08 23.26
N VAL A 96 -27.74 14.72 22.20
CA VAL A 96 -27.59 13.43 21.53
C VAL A 96 -26.41 13.45 20.56
N THR A 97 -26.22 14.54 19.82
CA THR A 97 -25.18 14.67 18.78
C THR A 97 -23.78 14.90 19.34
N GLU A 98 -23.66 15.58 20.49
CA GLU A 98 -22.35 15.86 21.12
C GLU A 98 -21.82 14.69 21.97
N GLY A 99 -22.66 13.69 22.26
CA GLY A 99 -22.29 12.54 23.10
C GLY A 99 -22.12 11.24 22.33
N GLU A 100 -21.72 10.17 23.03
CA GLU A 100 -21.60 8.82 22.45
C GLU A 100 -22.93 8.20 21.97
N LYS A 101 -24.06 8.83 22.32
CA LYS A 101 -25.40 8.32 21.96
C LYS A 101 -25.55 8.24 20.44
N ILE A 102 -25.09 9.24 19.70
CA ILE A 102 -25.16 9.23 18.24
C ILE A 102 -24.34 8.09 17.64
N MET A 103 -23.15 7.82 18.18
CA MET A 103 -22.31 6.70 17.73
C MET A 103 -22.98 5.35 17.99
N LYS A 104 -23.63 5.17 19.14
CA LYS A 104 -24.38 3.94 19.47
C LYS A 104 -25.56 3.75 18.54
N ILE A 105 -26.25 4.83 18.17
CA ILE A 105 -27.34 4.81 17.18
C ILE A 105 -26.77 4.43 15.81
N GLU A 106 -25.71 5.11 15.36
CA GLU A 106 -25.07 4.84 14.06
C GLU A 106 -24.64 3.36 13.95
N ASN A 107 -23.92 2.85 14.95
CA ASN A 107 -23.47 1.47 14.96
C ASN A 107 -24.63 0.47 14.95
N ARG A 108 -25.72 0.76 15.66
CA ARG A 108 -26.90 -0.10 15.69
C ARG A 108 -27.60 -0.18 14.33
N TRP A 109 -27.70 0.94 13.62
CA TRP A 109 -28.43 1.00 12.36
C TRP A 109 -27.57 0.58 11.15
N PHE A 110 -26.28 0.89 11.15
CA PHE A 110 -25.41 0.64 9.99
C PHE A 110 -24.53 -0.62 10.13
N SER A 111 -24.19 -1.08 11.34
CA SER A 111 -23.30 -2.23 11.52
C SER A 111 -24.02 -3.56 11.74
N GLN A 112 -25.30 -3.53 12.16
CA GLN A 112 -26.01 -4.74 12.57
C GLN A 112 -26.78 -5.44 11.43
N GLY A 113 -26.95 -4.77 10.28
CA GLY A 113 -27.71 -5.28 9.12
C GLY A 113 -26.84 -5.81 7.97
N SER A 114 -25.52 -5.61 8.03
CA SER A 114 -24.61 -6.12 7.01
C SER A 114 -24.31 -7.59 7.29
N HIS A 115 -25.11 -8.49 6.73
CA HIS A 115 -24.77 -9.92 6.58
C HIS A 115 -23.61 -10.10 5.56
N CYS A 116 -22.57 -9.28 5.69
CA CYS A 116 -21.31 -9.53 5.04
C CYS A 116 -20.71 -10.72 5.77
N GLU A 117 -20.90 -11.92 5.23
CA GLU A 117 -20.00 -13.00 5.62
C GLU A 117 -18.59 -12.51 5.36
N ASP A 118 -17.73 -12.60 6.37
CA ASP A 118 -16.28 -12.55 6.21
C ASP A 118 -15.85 -13.78 5.41
N ASN A 119 -16.30 -13.87 4.16
CA ASN A 119 -15.75 -14.80 3.21
C ASN A 119 -14.34 -14.27 2.93
N PRO A 120 -13.27 -15.01 3.30
CA PRO A 120 -11.89 -14.59 3.02
C PRO A 120 -11.56 -14.63 1.52
N THR A 121 -12.57 -14.75 0.65
CA THR A 121 -12.51 -14.63 -0.80
C THR A 121 -12.68 -13.19 -1.29
N VAL A 122 -12.64 -12.18 -0.41
CA VAL A 122 -12.14 -10.88 -0.83
C VAL A 122 -10.72 -11.14 -1.29
N SER A 123 -10.52 -11.18 -2.60
CA SER A 123 -9.22 -11.28 -3.24
C SER A 123 -8.31 -10.31 -2.52
N ASN A 124 -7.44 -10.85 -1.68
CA ASN A 124 -6.37 -10.09 -1.09
C ASN A 124 -5.64 -9.55 -2.31
N ASN A 125 -5.77 -8.26 -2.61
CA ASN A 125 -5.07 -7.55 -3.68
C ASN A 125 -3.57 -7.44 -3.33
N SER A 126 -3.02 -8.52 -2.77
CA SER A 126 -1.61 -8.82 -2.78
C SER A 126 -1.18 -8.67 -4.23
N LEU A 127 -0.33 -7.67 -4.47
CA LEU A 127 0.32 -7.47 -5.75
C LEU A 127 1.17 -8.72 -6.00
N GLY A 128 0.56 -9.72 -6.65
CA GLY A 128 1.23 -10.94 -7.06
C GLY A 128 2.34 -10.63 -8.05
N LEU A 129 3.25 -11.59 -8.24
CA LEU A 129 4.35 -11.49 -9.21
C LEU A 129 3.87 -11.12 -10.63
N GLU A 130 2.61 -11.46 -10.97
CA GLU A 130 1.92 -11.05 -12.19
C GLU A 130 1.88 -9.53 -12.41
N SER A 131 1.60 -8.75 -11.36
CA SER A 131 1.58 -7.28 -11.45
C SER A 131 2.97 -6.66 -11.68
N PHE A 132 4.05 -7.43 -11.44
CA PHE A 132 5.43 -6.98 -11.58
C PHE A 132 6.17 -7.64 -12.74
N TRP A 133 5.47 -8.35 -13.63
CA TRP A 133 6.07 -9.07 -14.74
C TRP A 133 6.99 -8.20 -15.61
N GLY A 134 6.63 -6.93 -15.83
CA GLY A 134 7.45 -5.98 -16.58
C GLY A 134 8.82 -5.71 -15.94
N LEU A 135 8.91 -5.61 -14.61
CA LEU A 135 10.18 -5.43 -13.91
C LEU A 135 11.06 -6.69 -13.99
N PHE A 136 10.45 -7.87 -13.84
CA PHE A 136 11.15 -9.15 -14.00
C PHE A 136 11.68 -9.32 -15.43
N LEU A 137 10.91 -8.92 -16.44
CA LEU A 137 11.34 -8.97 -17.84
C LEU A 137 12.58 -8.09 -18.07
N ILE A 138 12.56 -6.85 -17.60
CA ILE A 138 13.67 -5.90 -17.77
C ILE A 138 14.92 -6.42 -17.06
N ALA A 139 14.79 -6.85 -15.81
CA ALA A 139 15.90 -7.39 -15.03
C ALA A 139 16.48 -8.66 -15.67
N GLY A 140 15.62 -9.54 -16.18
CA GLY A 140 16.02 -10.77 -16.88
C GLY A 140 16.80 -10.49 -18.17
N VAL A 141 16.30 -9.58 -19.02
CA VAL A 141 16.98 -9.19 -20.26
C VAL A 141 18.33 -8.54 -19.97
N ALA A 142 18.40 -7.63 -19.00
CA ALA A 142 19.66 -6.99 -18.60
C ALA A 142 20.69 -8.01 -18.08
N SER A 143 20.24 -8.98 -17.27
CA SER A 143 21.09 -10.06 -16.75
C SER A 143 21.64 -10.96 -17.86
N ILE A 144 20.78 -11.41 -18.80
CA ILE A 144 21.21 -12.24 -19.94
C ILE A 144 22.19 -11.46 -20.83
N LEU A 145 21.92 -10.19 -21.12
CA LEU A 145 22.79 -9.36 -21.95
C LEU A 145 24.18 -9.19 -21.31
N ALA A 146 24.23 -8.92 -20.00
CA ALA A 146 25.49 -8.84 -19.26
C ALA A 146 26.27 -10.18 -19.30
N LEU A 147 25.56 -11.30 -19.12
CA LEU A 147 26.17 -12.63 -19.18
C LEU A 147 26.73 -12.95 -20.57
N VAL A 148 26.02 -12.58 -21.63
CA VAL A 148 26.50 -12.73 -23.02
C VAL A 148 27.73 -11.87 -23.27
N ILE A 149 27.73 -10.60 -22.86
CA ILE A 149 28.88 -9.70 -23.01
C ILE A 149 30.09 -10.26 -22.26
N PHE A 150 29.89 -10.74 -21.03
CA PHE A 150 30.95 -11.35 -20.24
C PHE A 150 31.49 -12.62 -20.91
N ALA A 151 30.62 -13.51 -21.38
CA ALA A 151 31.01 -14.74 -22.08
C ALA A 151 31.79 -14.43 -23.37
N VAL A 152 31.32 -13.48 -24.19
CA VAL A 152 32.02 -13.07 -25.42
C VAL A 152 33.38 -12.45 -25.09
N SER A 153 33.45 -11.56 -24.09
CA SER A 153 34.70 -10.92 -23.67
C SER A 153 35.71 -11.95 -23.14
N PHE A 154 35.23 -12.90 -22.33
CA PHE A 154 36.03 -14.00 -21.82
C PHE A 154 36.51 -14.92 -22.95
N LEU A 155 35.62 -15.30 -23.88
CA LEU A 155 36.01 -16.11 -25.04
C LEU A 155 37.02 -15.36 -25.90
N HIS A 156 36.77 -14.11 -26.30
CA HIS A 156 37.70 -13.33 -27.13
C HIS A 156 39.08 -13.20 -26.47
N ASN A 157 39.12 -12.90 -25.17
CA ASN A 157 40.38 -12.78 -24.44
C ASN A 157 41.08 -14.13 -24.23
N ASN A 158 40.39 -15.27 -24.26
CA ASN A 158 41.01 -16.60 -24.15
C ASN A 158 41.13 -17.33 -25.51
N TRP A 159 40.53 -16.81 -26.57
CA TRP A 159 40.48 -17.39 -27.91
C TRP A 159 41.87 -17.39 -28.56
N HIS A 160 42.67 -16.35 -28.29
CA HIS A 160 44.06 -16.32 -28.73
C HIS A 160 44.92 -17.46 -28.13
N ILE A 161 44.50 -18.02 -26.98
CA ILE A 161 45.13 -19.18 -26.34
C ILE A 161 44.50 -20.50 -26.84
N LEU A 162 43.19 -20.50 -27.12
CA LEU A 162 42.44 -21.68 -27.57
C LEU A 162 42.69 -22.05 -29.04
N ASN A 163 43.01 -21.08 -29.91
CA ASN A 163 43.31 -21.32 -31.32
C ASN A 163 44.62 -22.12 -31.56
N HIS A 164 45.53 -22.19 -30.59
CA HIS A 164 46.70 -23.08 -30.67
C HIS A 164 46.39 -24.54 -30.26
N ALA A 165 45.21 -24.79 -29.68
CA ALA A 165 44.82 -26.10 -29.16
C ALA A 165 43.83 -26.86 -30.06
N GLU A 166 43.52 -26.33 -31.25
CA GLU A 166 42.53 -26.88 -32.18
C GLU A 166 43.04 -28.09 -33.00
N TYR A 167 43.90 -28.92 -32.40
CA TYR A 167 44.22 -30.26 -32.90
C TYR A 167 44.34 -31.28 -31.75
N SER A 168 43.34 -31.34 -30.86
CA SER A 168 43.10 -32.60 -30.13
C SER A 168 41.69 -32.65 -29.57
N ARG A 169 40.95 -33.67 -30.02
CA ARG A 169 39.59 -34.03 -29.58
C ARG A 169 39.63 -34.54 -28.14
N ALA A 170 39.69 -33.65 -27.15
CA ALA A 170 39.48 -33.96 -25.75
C ALA A 170 38.51 -32.98 -25.07
N SER A 171 37.56 -33.54 -24.32
CA SER A 171 36.28 -32.95 -23.90
C SER A 171 36.35 -31.56 -23.26
N LYS A 172 35.70 -30.59 -23.92
CA LYS A 172 35.48 -29.18 -23.48
C LYS A 172 34.90 -29.09 -22.05
N TRP A 173 34.17 -30.12 -21.62
CA TRP A 173 33.53 -30.22 -20.30
C TRP A 173 34.52 -30.31 -19.12
N ARG A 174 35.73 -30.85 -19.32
CA ARG A 174 36.73 -30.90 -18.24
C ARG A 174 37.31 -29.53 -17.91
N ARG A 175 37.41 -28.64 -18.90
CA ARG A 175 37.92 -27.27 -18.70
C ARG A 175 36.86 -26.36 -18.10
N VAL A 176 35.60 -26.52 -18.50
CA VAL A 176 34.47 -25.82 -17.86
C VAL A 176 34.35 -26.22 -16.39
N ARG A 177 34.48 -27.52 -16.07
CA ARG A 177 34.52 -27.99 -14.67
C ARG A 177 35.69 -27.38 -13.88
N ALA A 178 36.90 -27.37 -14.44
CA ALA A 178 38.06 -26.79 -13.77
C ALA A 178 37.93 -25.27 -13.54
N MET A 179 37.32 -24.53 -14.48
CA MET A 179 37.07 -23.09 -14.31
C MET A 179 36.01 -22.81 -13.23
N PHE A 180 34.99 -23.67 -13.14
CA PHE A 180 33.96 -23.58 -12.10
C PHE A 180 34.55 -23.84 -10.71
N GLU A 181 35.47 -24.80 -10.61
CA GLU A 181 36.19 -25.15 -9.37
C GLU A 181 37.13 -24.02 -8.92
N ILE A 182 37.81 -23.34 -9.86
CA ILE A 182 38.63 -22.15 -9.56
C ILE A 182 37.77 -20.94 -9.13
N PHE A 183 36.54 -20.83 -9.63
CA PHE A 183 35.61 -19.77 -9.23
C PHE A 183 35.07 -20.03 -7.82
N ASP A 184 34.72 -21.29 -7.51
CA ASP A 184 34.27 -21.73 -6.19
C ASP A 184 35.36 -21.54 -5.11
N ASP A 185 36.62 -21.80 -5.44
CA ASP A 185 37.78 -21.60 -4.53
C ASP A 185 38.08 -20.11 -4.27
N LYS A 186 37.69 -19.22 -5.20
CA LYS A 186 37.96 -17.77 -5.09
C LYS A 186 36.87 -17.00 -4.37
N ASP A 187 35.62 -17.49 -4.35
CA ASP A 187 34.51 -16.84 -3.64
C ASP A 187 34.45 -17.17 -2.13
N LEU A 188 35.13 -18.21 -1.65
CA LEU A 188 35.17 -18.57 -0.22
C LEU A 188 36.25 -17.84 0.60
N SER A 189 37.20 -17.12 -0.04
CA SER A 189 38.36 -16.55 0.67
C SER A 189 38.40 -15.03 0.81
N SER A 190 37.42 -14.27 0.33
CA SER A 190 37.41 -12.81 0.49
C SER A 190 36.36 -12.30 1.47
N HIS A 191 36.88 -11.84 2.63
CA HIS A 191 36.30 -10.98 3.68
C HIS A 191 35.65 -11.65 4.91
N ASN A 192 36.48 -11.95 5.92
CA ASN A 192 36.16 -11.60 7.30
C ASN A 192 37.19 -10.62 7.87
N PHE A 193 36.83 -9.34 7.73
CA PHE A 193 36.91 -8.28 8.73
C PHE A 193 37.86 -8.48 9.95
N LYS A 194 39.00 -7.79 9.89
CA LYS A 194 39.64 -6.96 10.93
C LYS A 194 39.73 -7.53 12.37
N SER A 195 40.96 -7.86 12.78
CA SER A 195 41.30 -8.29 14.14
C SER A 195 41.07 -7.21 15.21
N SER A 196 40.62 -7.66 16.39
CA SER A 196 40.66 -6.92 17.66
C SER A 196 40.77 -7.91 18.82
N ARG A 197 41.60 -7.50 19.80
CA ARG A 197 41.90 -8.09 21.13
C ARG A 197 43.03 -9.12 21.21
N GLU A 198 44.19 -8.63 21.65
CA GLU A 198 44.98 -9.31 22.68
C GLU A 198 44.95 -8.47 23.95
N ARG A 199 44.47 -9.09 25.04
CA ARG A 199 44.75 -8.72 26.42
C ARG A 199 44.66 -10.02 27.22
N ASP A 200 45.76 -10.44 27.83
CA ASP A 200 45.79 -10.97 29.20
C ASP A 200 47.25 -11.07 29.69
N GLY A 201 47.46 -10.73 30.97
CA GLY A 201 48.77 -10.39 31.53
C GLY A 201 49.29 -11.29 32.66
N SER A 202 50.16 -10.68 33.49
CA SER A 202 50.77 -11.12 34.77
C SER A 202 52.18 -11.74 34.63
N ALA A 203 53.25 -11.37 35.35
CA ALA A 203 53.50 -10.41 36.44
C ALA A 203 55.02 -10.13 36.60
N GLY A 204 55.38 -8.97 37.19
CA GLY A 204 56.53 -8.82 38.10
C GLY A 204 57.79 -8.08 37.60
N VAL A 205 57.93 -6.80 37.97
CA VAL A 205 58.91 -6.23 38.94
C VAL A 205 59.01 -4.71 38.74
N GLN A 206 59.13 -4.01 39.87
CA GLN A 206 59.03 -2.58 40.13
C GLN A 206 60.11 -1.72 39.43
N ASP A 207 59.78 -0.47 39.11
CA ASP A 207 60.50 0.66 39.69
C ASP A 207 59.66 1.95 39.70
N GLU A 208 59.80 2.67 40.81
CA GLU A 208 59.13 3.91 41.22
C GLU A 208 59.52 5.11 40.34
N VAL A 209 58.67 6.15 40.30
CA VAL A 209 59.00 7.57 40.62
C VAL A 209 57.92 8.55 40.09
N LYS A 210 57.24 9.18 41.07
CA LYS A 210 56.73 10.57 41.19
C LYS A 210 55.77 11.24 40.19
N ALA A 211 54.67 11.70 40.82
CA ALA A 211 54.13 13.07 40.89
C ALA A 211 53.28 13.65 39.72
N SER A 212 51.96 13.78 39.99
CA SER A 212 51.16 15.03 40.16
C SER A 212 51.38 16.25 39.22
N PRO A 213 50.40 17.17 39.07
CA PRO A 213 48.96 17.05 38.81
C PRO A 213 48.52 18.07 37.70
N ASN A 214 47.25 18.49 37.73
CA ASN A 214 46.61 19.62 37.03
C ASN A 214 45.97 19.34 35.66
N SER A 215 44.80 19.88 35.32
CA SER A 215 43.77 20.63 36.06
C SER A 215 42.61 20.88 35.09
N ASN A 216 41.42 21.12 35.66
CA ASN A 216 40.26 21.82 35.11
C ASN A 216 39.15 21.01 34.39
N TRP A 217 38.16 20.68 35.22
CA TRP A 217 36.69 20.69 35.01
C TRP A 217 36.14 21.86 34.17
N PRO A 218 34.81 21.98 33.93
CA PRO A 218 33.69 21.03 34.02
C PRO A 218 32.86 20.97 32.70
N GLY A 219 31.81 20.14 32.68
CA GLY A 219 30.96 19.92 31.51
C GLY A 219 29.52 20.42 31.59
N SER A 220 28.71 19.79 30.73
CA SER A 220 27.24 19.75 30.66
C SER A 220 26.54 21.02 30.13
N PRO A 221 25.24 21.00 29.76
CA PRO A 221 24.43 19.92 29.16
C PRO A 221 23.43 20.43 28.08
N PHE A 222 22.66 19.50 27.50
CA PHE A 222 21.27 19.62 27.00
C PHE A 222 20.77 20.95 26.38
N SER A 223 20.33 20.83 25.13
CA SER A 223 18.98 21.25 24.68
C SER A 223 18.53 20.31 23.57
#